data_AF-A0A7C9VDY1-F1
#
_entry.id   AF-A0A7C9VDY1-F1
#
_cell.length_a   1.000
_cell.length_b   1.000
_cell.length_c   1.000
_cell.angle_alpha   90.00
_cell.angle_beta   90.00
_cell.angle_gamma   90.00
#
_symmetry.space_group_name_H-M   'P 1'
#
loop_
_entity.id
_entity.type
_entity.pdbx_description
1 polymer ?
#
loop_
_entity_poly.entity_id
_entity_poly.type
_entity_poly.pdbx_seq_one_letter_code
_entity_poly.pdbx_strand_id
1 'polypeptide(L)'
;ISDADRLVNVPREQLARDIWRDICKAAGISDEVAEGPLPPWQIVRERRATFEATPEQNAMRPGPVTEWKNLFLAGDWTDTGLPATIEGSIRSGDRAADLALQMR
;
A
#
# COMPACT_ATOMS: atom_id res chain seq x y z
N ILE A 1 0.61 3.93 -8.56
CA ILE A 1 1.09 5.31 -8.31
C ILE A 1 0.79 5.61 -6.85
N SER A 2 1.81 5.83 -6.04
CA SER A 2 1.65 6.28 -4.64
C SER A 2 1.45 7.79 -4.62
N ASP A 3 0.81 8.32 -3.57
CA ASP A 3 0.55 9.76 -3.43
C ASP A 3 -0.12 10.38 -4.68
N ALA A 4 -1.21 9.74 -5.10
CA ALA A 4 -1.84 10.00 -6.39
C ALA A 4 -3.02 10.97 -6.30
N ASP A 5 -3.06 11.86 -5.31
CA ASP A 5 -4.20 12.76 -5.04
C ASP A 5 -4.58 13.58 -6.28
N ARG A 6 -3.59 14.07 -7.03
CA ARG A 6 -3.79 14.81 -8.30
C ARG A 6 -4.45 13.97 -9.40
N LEU A 7 -4.43 12.64 -9.30
CA LEU A 7 -4.92 11.71 -10.31
C LEU A 7 -6.29 11.11 -9.96
N VAL A 8 -6.77 11.29 -8.72
CA VAL A 8 -8.01 10.66 -8.21
C VAL A 8 -9.23 11.00 -9.06
N ASN A 9 -9.28 12.22 -9.61
CA ASN A 9 -10.41 12.73 -10.40
C ASN A 9 -10.18 12.69 -11.92
N VAL A 10 -9.01 12.24 -12.39
CA VAL A 10 -8.73 12.12 -13.83
C VAL A 10 -9.64 11.03 -14.42
N PRO A 11 -10.20 11.21 -15.63
CA PRO A 11 -10.94 10.14 -16.31
C PRO A 11 -10.09 8.87 -16.46
N ARG A 12 -10.69 7.69 -16.26
CA ARG A 12 -9.94 6.42 -16.21
C ARG A 12 -9.17 6.13 -17.49
N GLU A 13 -9.79 6.36 -18.65
CA GLU A 13 -9.17 6.13 -19.96
C GLU A 13 -8.02 7.11 -20.23
N GLN A 14 -8.19 8.38 -19.87
CA GLN A 14 -7.12 9.37 -19.95
C GLN A 14 -5.91 8.94 -19.11
N LEU A 15 -6.15 8.53 -17.85
CA LEU A 15 -5.10 8.05 -16.97
C LEU A 15 -4.42 6.79 -17.51
N ALA A 16 -5.17 5.85 -18.10
CA ALA A 16 -4.61 4.66 -18.72
C ALA A 16 -3.71 5.00 -19.91
N ARG A 17 -4.12 5.96 -20.76
CA ARG A 17 -3.31 6.46 -21.89
C ARG A 17 -2.03 7.14 -21.44
N ASP A 18 -2.09 7.98 -20.41
CA ASP A 18 -0.92 8.66 -19.88
C ASP A 18 0.09 7.66 -19.27
N ILE A 19 -0.41 6.67 -18.51
CA ILE A 19 0.43 5.58 -17.99
C ILE A 19 1.05 4.75 -19.12
N TRP A 20 0.28 4.44 -20.17
CA TRP A 20 0.79 3.66 -21.30
C TRP A 20 1.90 4.38 -22.05
N ARG A 21 1.79 5.71 -22.25
CA ARG A 21 2.86 6.54 -22.82
C ARG A 21 4.12 6.51 -21.96
N ASP A 22 3.98 6.64 -20.64
CA ASP A 22 5.12 6.56 -19.71
C ASP A 22 5.80 5.18 -19.79
N ILE A 23 5.03 4.10 -19.85
CA ILE A 23 5.54 2.73 -20.03
C ILE A 23 6.28 2.59 -21.36
N CYS A 24 5.69 3.04 -22.47
CA CYS A 24 6.30 2.95 -23.79
C CYS A 24 7.64 3.69 -23.82
N LYS A 25 7.67 4.91 -23.29
CA LYS A 25 8.89 5.70 -23.17
C LYS A 25 9.95 5.00 -22.32
N ALA A 26 9.58 4.47 -21.16
CA ALA A 26 10.50 3.76 -20.27
C ALA A 26 11.03 2.44 -20.89
N ALA A 27 10.21 1.79 -21.71
CA ALA A 27 10.54 0.52 -22.37
C ALA A 27 11.22 0.70 -23.74
N GLY A 28 11.36 1.93 -24.25
CA GLY A 28 11.90 2.19 -25.59
C GLY A 28 10.97 1.73 -26.73
N ILE A 29 9.67 1.66 -26.47
CA ILE A 29 8.64 1.32 -27.46
C ILE A 29 8.33 2.57 -28.29
N SER A 30 8.09 2.39 -29.59
CA SER A 30 7.86 3.51 -30.52
C SER A 30 6.60 4.30 -30.20
N ASP A 31 6.62 5.59 -30.57
CA ASP A 31 5.46 6.48 -30.44
C ASP A 31 4.24 5.97 -31.22
N GLU A 32 4.45 5.25 -32.32
CA GLU A 32 3.37 4.62 -33.09
C GLU A 32 2.57 3.62 -32.22
N VAL A 33 3.25 2.83 -31.39
CA VAL A 33 2.60 1.91 -30.46
C VAL A 33 2.03 2.65 -29.25
N ALA A 34 2.70 3.71 -28.79
CA ALA A 34 2.22 4.53 -27.67
C ALA A 34 0.91 5.27 -28.00
N GLU A 35 0.74 5.71 -29.24
CA GLU A 35 -0.46 6.42 -29.72
C GLU A 35 -1.54 5.49 -30.30
N GLY A 36 -1.21 4.21 -30.52
CA GLY A 36 -2.13 3.19 -30.98
C GLY A 36 -3.22 2.79 -29.97
N PRO A 37 -3.95 1.69 -30.24
CA PRO A 37 -4.94 1.15 -29.31
C PRO A 37 -4.30 0.76 -27.98
N LEU A 38 -4.97 1.08 -26.87
CA LEU A 38 -4.52 0.63 -25.55
C LEU A 38 -4.60 -0.90 -25.45
N PRO A 39 -3.59 -1.57 -24.86
CA PRO A 39 -3.74 -2.98 -24.48
C PRO A 39 -4.85 -3.12 -23.42
N PRO A 40 -5.37 -4.34 -23.16
CA PRO A 40 -6.34 -4.55 -22.09
C PRO A 40 -5.85 -3.96 -20.77
N TRP A 41 -6.68 -3.12 -20.15
CA TRP A 41 -6.28 -2.34 -18.98
C TRP A 41 -7.38 -2.31 -17.92
N GLN A 42 -6.96 -2.19 -16.66
CA GLN A 42 -7.84 -1.92 -15.53
C GLN A 42 -7.15 -0.97 -14.55
N ILE A 43 -7.83 0.11 -14.20
CA ILE A 43 -7.39 1.02 -13.14
C ILE A 43 -8.12 0.67 -11.84
N VAL A 44 -7.38 0.39 -10.78
CA VAL A 44 -7.92 0.27 -9.42
C VAL A 44 -7.45 1.49 -8.61
N ARG A 45 -8.40 2.15 -7.93
CA ARG A 45 -8.12 3.30 -7.06
C ARG A 45 -8.49 2.92 -5.64
N GLU A 46 -7.50 2.87 -4.76
CA GLU A 46 -7.71 2.62 -3.35
C GLU A 46 -7.16 3.81 -2.57
N ARG A 47 -8.06 4.56 -1.91
CA ARG A 47 -7.71 5.80 -1.19
C ARG A 47 -6.99 5.51 0.13
N ARG A 48 -7.16 4.30 0.68
CA ARG A 48 -6.62 3.89 1.98
C ARG A 48 -5.68 2.68 1.84
N ALA A 49 -4.94 2.62 0.73
CA ALA A 49 -4.08 1.48 0.39
C ALA A 49 -2.88 1.36 1.32
N THR A 50 -2.26 2.50 1.62
CA THR A 50 -1.09 2.61 2.48
C THR A 50 -1.26 3.84 3.36
N PHE A 51 -0.94 3.74 4.64
CA PHE A 51 -0.82 4.93 5.47
C PHE A 51 0.41 5.74 5.08
N GLU A 52 0.43 7.01 5.47
CA GLU A 52 1.52 7.91 5.16
C GLU A 52 2.81 7.49 5.88
N ALA A 53 3.89 7.29 5.13
CA ALA A 53 5.17 6.82 5.64
C ALA A 53 6.08 7.97 6.14
N THR A 54 5.54 8.86 6.98
CA THR A 54 6.31 9.94 7.63
C THR A 54 6.92 9.48 8.96
N PRO A 55 8.01 10.11 9.43
CA PRO A 55 8.56 9.84 10.75
C PRO A 55 7.54 10.00 11.88
N GLU A 56 6.68 11.03 11.78
CA GLU A 56 5.64 11.34 12.76
C GLU A 56 4.59 10.22 12.82
N GLN A 57 4.11 9.75 11.66
CA GLN A 57 3.17 8.61 11.61
C GLN A 57 3.82 7.31 12.09
N ASN A 58 5.09 7.09 11.75
CA ASN A 58 5.81 5.91 12.22
C ASN A 58 5.94 5.88 13.75
N ALA A 59 6.15 7.04 14.39
CA ALA A 59 6.20 7.16 15.85
C ALA A 59 4.84 6.91 16.53
N MET A 60 3.72 7.01 15.81
CA MET A 60 2.37 6.77 16.32
C MET A 60 1.92 5.30 16.21
N ARG A 61 2.71 4.43 15.57
CA ARG A 61 2.33 3.02 15.38
C ARG A 61 2.26 2.32 16.74
N PRO A 62 1.12 1.69 17.09
CA PRO A 62 1.00 1.04 18.38
C PRO A 62 1.71 -0.31 18.39
N GLY A 63 2.16 -0.72 19.58
CA GLY A 63 2.55 -2.12 19.83
C GLY A 63 1.34 -3.07 19.83
N PRO A 64 1.56 -4.38 20.00
CA PRO A 64 0.49 -5.39 19.94
C PRO A 64 -0.42 -5.39 21.18
N VAL A 65 0.02 -4.86 22.33
CA VAL A 65 -0.73 -4.85 23.59
C VAL A 65 -1.67 -3.65 23.66
N THR A 66 -2.91 -3.89 24.04
CA THR A 66 -3.92 -2.85 24.29
C THR A 66 -4.24 -2.73 25.79
N GLU A 67 -5.12 -1.81 26.17
CA GLU A 67 -5.61 -1.70 27.54
C GLU A 67 -6.50 -2.89 27.96
N TRP A 68 -7.06 -3.63 27.00
CA TRP A 68 -7.91 -4.79 27.27
C TRP A 68 -7.07 -6.05 27.30
N LYS A 69 -7.19 -6.83 28.39
CA LYS A 69 -6.38 -8.02 28.62
C LYS A 69 -6.49 -9.07 27.50
N ASN A 70 -7.62 -9.12 26.79
CA ASN A 70 -7.97 -10.10 25.77
C ASN A 70 -8.07 -9.53 24.35
N LEU A 71 -7.45 -8.38 24.09
CA LEU A 71 -7.40 -7.78 22.75
C LEU A 71 -5.96 -7.41 22.38
N PHE A 72 -5.51 -7.92 21.25
CA PHE A 72 -4.20 -7.62 20.68
C PHE A 72 -4.34 -7.06 19.27
N LEU A 73 -3.41 -6.19 18.89
CA LEU A 73 -3.35 -5.60 17.55
C LEU A 73 -2.37 -6.38 16.67
N ALA A 74 -2.79 -6.61 15.44
CA ALA A 74 -1.97 -7.22 14.40
C ALA A 74 -2.14 -6.49 13.06
N GLY A 75 -1.06 -6.43 12.29
CA GLY A 75 -1.02 -5.81 10.96
C GLY A 75 0.26 -5.04 10.71
N ASP A 76 0.59 -4.81 9.45
CA ASP A 76 1.76 -4.05 9.02
C ASP A 76 1.82 -2.62 9.55
N TRP A 77 0.68 -2.03 9.91
CA TRP A 77 0.57 -0.71 10.52
C TRP A 77 0.97 -0.67 12.01
N THR A 78 1.12 -1.80 12.68
CA THR A 78 1.62 -1.86 14.09
C THR A 78 3.14 -1.67 14.16
N ASP A 79 3.67 -1.36 15.33
CA ASP A 79 5.11 -1.16 15.55
C ASP A 79 5.89 -2.49 15.49
N THR A 80 6.32 -2.83 14.28
CA THR A 80 7.07 -4.06 13.98
C THR A 80 8.57 -3.84 13.90
N GLY A 81 9.02 -2.59 13.90
CA GLY A 81 10.37 -2.18 13.50
C GLY A 81 10.66 -2.29 11.99
N LEU A 82 9.66 -2.65 11.18
CA LEU A 82 9.75 -2.73 9.72
C LEU A 82 8.80 -1.72 9.05
N PRO A 83 9.06 -1.32 7.79
CA PRO A 83 8.08 -0.61 6.99
C PRO A 83 6.78 -1.42 6.82
N ALA A 84 5.68 -0.75 6.48
CA ALA A 84 4.38 -1.37 6.24
C ALA A 84 4.44 -2.34 5.04
N THR A 85 4.67 -3.61 5.32
CA THR A 85 5.01 -4.65 4.35
C THR A 85 4.40 -5.98 4.76
N ILE A 86 4.38 -6.94 3.84
CA ILE A 86 3.95 -8.31 4.11
C ILE A 86 4.73 -8.91 5.30
N GLU A 87 6.06 -8.74 5.34
CA GLU A 87 6.90 -9.22 6.45
C GLU A 87 6.54 -8.53 7.78
N GLY A 88 6.25 -7.22 7.75
CA GLY A 88 5.73 -6.51 8.92
C GLY A 88 4.41 -7.09 9.42
N SER A 89 3.47 -7.37 8.51
CA SER A 89 2.19 -8.02 8.84
C SER A 89 2.38 -9.40 9.48
N ILE A 90 3.25 -10.23 8.91
CA ILE A 90 3.54 -11.58 9.43
C ILE A 90 4.11 -11.48 10.85
N ARG A 91 5.19 -10.70 11.02
CA ARG A 91 5.83 -10.50 12.33
C ARG A 91 4.87 -9.94 13.38
N SER A 92 4.00 -9.02 12.98
CA SER A 92 2.98 -8.46 13.86
C SER A 92 1.98 -9.53 14.32
N GLY A 93 1.49 -10.34 13.38
CA GLY A 93 0.57 -11.44 13.65
C GLY A 93 1.17 -12.47 14.60
N ASP A 94 2.41 -12.89 14.38
CA ASP A 94 3.12 -13.84 15.26
C ASP A 94 3.22 -13.30 16.69
N ARG A 95 3.62 -12.02 16.85
CA ARG A 95 3.70 -11.38 18.18
C ARG A 95 2.35 -11.33 18.88
N ALA A 96 1.28 -11.00 18.16
CA ALA A 96 -0.07 -10.97 18.73
C ALA A 96 -0.54 -12.37 19.14
N ALA A 97 -0.24 -13.39 18.34
CA ALA A 97 -0.56 -14.78 18.64
C ALA A 97 0.19 -15.31 19.87
N ASP A 98 1.50 -15.04 19.97
CA ASP A 98 2.31 -15.40 21.13
C ASP A 98 1.74 -14.83 22.43
N LEU A 99 1.34 -13.56 22.41
CA LEU A 99 0.72 -12.90 23.57
C LEU A 99 -0.63 -13.52 23.91
N ALA A 100 -1.46 -13.81 22.92
CA ALA A 100 -2.76 -14.45 23.12
C ALA A 100 -2.62 -15.85 23.74
N LEU A 101 -1.61 -16.63 23.34
CA LEU A 101 -1.34 -17.96 23.91
C LEU A 101 -0.78 -17.91 25.34
N GLN A 102 -0.16 -16.80 25.73
CA GLN A 102 0.34 -16.59 27.10
C GLN A 102 -0.76 -16.14 28.08
N MET A 103 -1.91 -15.73 27.58
CA MET A 103 -3.05 -15.38 28.42
C MET A 103 -3.55 -16.62 29.17
N ARG A 104 -3.54 -16.55 30.50
CA ARG A 104 -4.13 -17.53 31.41
C ARG A 104 -5.46 -17.05 31.94
#